data_AF-A0A932HRT0-F1
#
_entry.id   AF-A0A932HRT0-F1
#
_cell.length_a   1.000
_cell.length_b   1.000
_cell.length_c   1.000
_cell.angle_alpha   90.00
_cell.angle_beta   90.00
_cell.angle_gamma   90.00
#
_symmetry.space_group_name_H-M   'P 1'
#
loop_
_entity.id
_entity.type
_entity.pdbx_description
1 polymer ?
#
loop_
_entity_poly.entity_id
_entity_poly.type
_entity_poly.pdbx_seq_one_letter_code
_entity_poly.pdbx_strand_id
1 'polypeptide(L)'
;MTCEQYQMQIAQLFDNELRGEESSTVFAHLGACSECRDFFQASLQVRAELMNAETITAPDELDDRMRGAGLIPTEQTFSRKTSIWDLRIVFPLPTAASIALLLIIGSLFVAPALFHDSQPRQEFPPDVLQLVPVELRTPRP
;
A
#
# COMPACT_ATOMS: atom_id res chain seq x y z
N MET A 1 29.94 -28.92 19.91
CA MET A 1 30.02 -27.50 20.33
C MET A 1 29.86 -27.43 21.83
N THR A 2 30.56 -26.53 22.50
CA THR A 2 30.45 -26.30 23.95
C THR A 2 29.28 -25.35 24.24
N CYS A 3 28.80 -25.30 25.50
CA CYS A 3 27.77 -24.33 25.90
C CYS A 3 28.21 -22.89 25.62
N GLU A 4 29.49 -22.56 25.86
CA GLU A 4 30.06 -21.24 25.58
C GLU A 4 29.93 -20.82 24.12
N GLN A 5 30.14 -21.76 23.18
CA GLN A 5 29.97 -21.50 21.75
C GLN A 5 28.51 -21.18 21.40
N TYR A 6 27.56 -21.91 22.00
CA TYR A 6 26.14 -21.64 21.79
C TYR A 6 25.71 -20.33 22.45
N GLN A 7 26.25 -19.97 23.62
CA GLN A 7 25.97 -18.67 24.25
C GLN A 7 26.45 -17.51 23.37
N MET A 8 27.61 -17.64 22.72
CA MET A 8 28.09 -16.67 21.75
C MET A 8 27.18 -16.56 20.52
N GLN A 9 26.71 -17.69 19.99
CA GLN A 9 25.73 -17.69 18.90
C GLN A 9 24.38 -17.10 19.33
N ILE A 10 23.95 -17.31 20.58
CA ILE A 10 22.75 -16.68 21.13
C ILE A 10 22.91 -15.15 21.15
N ALA A 11 24.07 -14.61 21.49
CA ALA A 11 24.33 -13.17 21.39
C ALA A 11 24.20 -12.68 19.93
N GLN A 12 24.86 -13.38 18.99
CA GLN A 12 24.76 -13.09 17.54
C GLN A 12 23.32 -13.17 17.01
N LEU A 13 22.50 -14.08 17.56
CA LEU A 13 21.08 -14.19 17.22
C LEU A 13 20.33 -12.90 17.56
N PHE A 14 20.61 -12.29 18.72
CA PHE A 14 19.97 -11.04 19.13
C PHE A 14 20.40 -9.82 18.31
N ASP A 15 21.60 -9.87 17.75
CA ASP A 15 22.19 -8.84 16.89
C ASP A 15 21.84 -9.04 15.39
N ASN A 16 21.06 -10.07 15.06
CA ASN A 16 20.71 -10.47 13.69
C ASN A 16 21.92 -10.84 12.82
N GLU A 17 22.98 -11.36 13.42
CA GLU A 17 24.22 -11.73 12.72
C GLU A 17 24.24 -13.20 12.25
N LEU A 18 23.34 -14.04 12.75
CA LEU A 18 23.26 -15.45 12.37
C LEU A 18 22.53 -15.68 11.04
N ARG A 19 23.04 -16.63 10.25
CA ARG A 19 22.35 -17.15 9.07
C ARG A 19 21.25 -18.14 9.48
N GLY A 20 20.25 -18.34 8.61
CA GLY A 20 19.10 -19.20 8.91
C GLY A 20 19.42 -20.66 9.26
N GLU A 21 20.50 -21.22 8.71
CA GLU A 21 20.97 -22.56 9.07
C GLU A 21 21.55 -22.59 10.49
N GLU A 22 22.34 -21.58 10.86
CA GLU A 22 22.99 -21.45 12.17
C GLU A 22 21.95 -21.25 13.27
N SER A 23 20.92 -20.42 13.04
CA SER A 23 19.85 -20.21 14.01
C SER A 23 19.10 -21.50 14.34
N SER A 24 18.86 -22.38 13.35
CA SER A 24 18.21 -23.67 13.58
C SER A 24 19.00 -24.56 14.54
N THR A 25 20.34 -24.55 14.44
CA THR A 25 21.21 -25.34 15.32
C THR A 25 21.22 -24.82 16.76
N VAL A 26 21.12 -23.50 16.95
CA VAL A 26 20.99 -22.86 18.26
C VAL A 26 19.67 -23.27 18.91
N PHE A 27 18.55 -23.20 18.18
CA PHE A 27 17.24 -23.60 18.73
C PHE A 27 17.18 -25.09 19.07
N ALA A 28 17.81 -25.95 18.26
CA ALA A 28 17.93 -27.36 18.58
C ALA A 28 18.69 -27.58 19.90
N HIS A 29 19.79 -26.83 20.12
CA HIS A 29 20.55 -26.91 21.37
C HIS A 29 19.76 -26.38 22.58
N LEU A 30 19.03 -25.27 22.42
CA LEU A 30 18.14 -24.73 23.45
C LEU A 30 17.07 -25.75 23.88
N GLY A 31 16.58 -26.59 22.96
CA GLY A 31 15.66 -27.68 23.30
C GLY A 31 16.28 -28.71 24.27
N ALA A 32 17.59 -28.96 24.18
CA ALA A 32 18.27 -30.02 24.92
C ALA A 32 19.03 -29.54 26.17
N CYS A 33 19.45 -28.28 26.23
CA CYS A 33 20.33 -27.76 27.30
C CYS A 33 19.64 -26.71 28.17
N SER A 34 19.50 -26.97 29.48
CA SER A 34 18.89 -26.03 30.42
C SER A 34 19.73 -24.78 30.65
N GLU A 35 21.04 -24.92 30.79
CA GLU A 35 21.96 -23.80 31.01
C GLU A 35 21.85 -22.74 29.90
N CYS A 36 21.84 -23.18 28.64
CA CYS A 36 21.70 -22.27 27.50
C CYS A 36 20.29 -21.65 27.42
N ARG A 37 19.24 -22.33 27.91
CA ARG A 37 17.90 -21.72 28.03
C ARG A 37 17.87 -20.65 29.09
N ASP A 38 18.47 -20.88 30.25
CA ASP A 38 18.53 -19.91 31.33
C ASP A 38 19.28 -18.65 30.86
N PHE A 39 20.40 -18.83 30.15
CA PHE A 39 21.13 -17.74 29.51
C PHE A 39 20.29 -16.98 28.48
N PHE A 40 19.57 -17.69 27.60
CA PHE A 40 18.69 -17.07 26.60
C PHE A 40 17.56 -16.25 27.25
N GLN A 41 16.94 -16.79 28.31
CA GLN A 41 15.89 -16.10 29.06
C GLN A 41 16.42 -14.86 29.79
N ALA A 42 17.59 -14.96 30.44
CA ALA A 42 18.23 -13.82 31.08
C ALA A 42 18.54 -12.71 30.07
N SER A 43 19.02 -13.08 28.88
CA SER A 43 19.31 -12.14 27.79
C SER A 43 18.03 -11.43 27.30
N LEU A 44 16.93 -12.17 27.16
CA LEU A 44 15.61 -11.60 26.83
C LEU A 44 15.12 -10.62 27.89
N GLN A 45 15.29 -10.96 29.16
CA GLN A 45 14.87 -10.09 30.27
C GLN A 45 15.63 -8.77 30.25
N VAL A 46 16.97 -8.81 30.14
CA VAL A 46 17.79 -7.60 30.06
C VAL A 46 17.37 -6.73 28.88
N ARG A 47 17.14 -7.33 27.71
CA ARG A 47 16.69 -6.60 26.53
C ARG A 47 15.32 -5.97 26.72
N ALA A 48 14.38 -6.68 27.35
CA ALA A 48 13.06 -6.14 27.67
C ALA A 48 13.15 -4.96 28.66
N GLU A 49 14.01 -5.05 29.66
CA GLU A 49 14.26 -3.95 30.61
C GLU A 49 14.85 -2.73 29.91
N LEU A 50 15.83 -2.92 29.02
CA LEU A 50 16.41 -1.83 28.22
C LEU A 50 15.38 -1.16 27.29
N MET A 51 14.46 -1.93 26.71
CA MET A 51 13.39 -1.37 25.86
C MET A 51 12.34 -0.60 26.64
N ASN A 52 12.18 -0.88 27.93
CA ASN A 52 11.28 -0.16 28.83
C ASN A 52 11.98 0.95 29.63
N ALA A 53 13.30 1.09 29.49
CA ALA A 53 14.05 2.15 30.13
C ALA A 53 13.64 3.51 29.57
N GLU A 54 13.82 4.55 30.38
CA GLU A 54 13.46 5.91 29.99
C GLU A 54 14.21 6.32 28.71
N THR A 55 13.43 6.72 27.70
CA THR A 55 13.98 7.16 26.42
C THR A 55 14.82 8.41 26.64
N ILE A 56 16.11 8.32 26.35
CA ILE A 56 16.98 9.48 26.32
C ILE A 56 16.63 10.28 25.06
N THR A 57 16.14 11.50 25.24
CA THR A 57 15.92 12.42 24.14
C THR A 57 17.25 13.00 23.69
N ALA A 58 17.47 13.02 22.37
CA ALA A 58 18.59 13.74 21.80
C ALA A 58 18.40 15.25 22.07
N PRO A 59 19.47 16.01 22.35
CA PRO A 59 19.40 17.47 22.40
C PRO A 59 18.96 18.02 21.04
N ASP A 60 18.09 19.04 21.03
CA ASP A 60 17.58 19.65 19.78
C ASP A 60 18.71 20.14 18.85
N GLU A 61 19.83 20.61 19.44
CA GLU A 61 21.02 21.07 18.72
C GLU A 61 21.79 19.94 18.02
N LEU A 62 21.53 18.67 18.35
CA LEU A 62 22.23 17.54 17.75
C LEU A 62 21.92 17.44 16.26
N ASP A 63 20.67 17.66 15.86
CA ASP A 63 20.24 17.61 14.47
C ASP A 63 20.91 18.71 13.64
N ASP A 64 21.01 19.92 14.19
CA ASP A 64 21.70 21.04 13.55
C ASP A 64 23.20 20.77 13.41
N ARG A 65 23.82 20.16 14.42
CA ARG A 65 25.23 19.77 14.37
C ARG A 65 25.48 18.64 13.36
N MET A 66 24.63 17.63 13.32
CA MET A 66 24.74 16.53 12.36
C MET A 66 24.54 17.01 10.92
N ARG A 67 23.64 17.98 10.72
CA ARG A 67 23.41 18.66 9.43
C ARG A 67 24.61 19.51 9.01
N GLY A 68 25.16 20.30 9.93
CA GLY A 68 26.37 21.11 9.69
C GLY A 68 27.61 20.25 9.40
N ALA A 69 27.68 19.05 9.97
CA ALA A 69 28.75 18.08 9.70
C ALA A 69 28.54 17.27 8.40
N GLY A 70 27.40 17.43 7.71
CA GLY A 70 27.09 16.67 6.49
C GLY A 70 26.88 15.17 6.71
N LEU A 71 26.64 14.74 7.95
CA LEU A 71 26.46 13.32 8.33
C LEU A 71 25.03 12.84 8.13
N ILE A 72 24.08 13.75 8.22
CA ILE A 72 22.71 13.52 7.79
C ILE A 72 22.60 14.13 6.39
N PRO A 73 22.19 13.35 5.36
CA PRO A 73 21.76 13.95 4.12
C PRO A 73 20.72 14.98 4.50
N THR A 74 20.99 16.27 4.28
CA THR A 74 19.91 17.25 4.26
C THR A 74 18.90 16.62 3.32
N GLU A 75 17.74 16.24 3.85
CA GLU A 75 16.62 15.92 2.99
C GLU A 75 16.48 17.18 2.16
N GLN A 76 17.02 17.14 0.94
CA GLN A 76 16.67 18.06 -0.09
C GLN A 76 15.18 17.92 -0.09
N THR A 77 14.53 18.95 0.43
CA THR A 77 13.10 19.08 0.46
C THR A 77 12.67 18.85 -0.97
N PHE A 78 12.33 17.61 -1.30
CA PHE A 78 11.58 17.23 -2.48
C PHE A 78 10.12 17.64 -2.26
N SER A 79 9.91 18.75 -1.54
CA SER A 79 8.75 19.59 -1.60
C SER A 79 9.09 20.76 -2.52
N ARG A 80 9.47 20.44 -3.76
CA ARG A 80 9.06 21.30 -4.86
C ARG A 80 7.55 21.07 -4.95
N LYS A 81 6.77 21.79 -4.14
CA LYS A 81 5.37 22.08 -4.44
C LYS A 81 5.39 22.82 -5.78
N THR A 82 5.55 22.09 -6.87
CA THR A 82 5.11 22.57 -8.17
C THR A 82 3.60 22.62 -8.03
N SER A 83 3.10 23.81 -7.72
CA SER A 83 1.68 24.12 -7.79
C SER A 83 1.20 23.61 -9.14
N ILE A 84 0.17 22.77 -9.12
CA ILE A 84 -0.49 22.25 -10.32
C ILE A 84 -0.97 23.42 -11.23
N TRP A 85 -1.11 24.61 -10.64
CA TRP A 85 -1.45 25.87 -11.30
C TRP A 85 -0.26 26.59 -11.95
N ASP A 86 0.98 26.31 -11.55
CA ASP A 86 2.20 26.82 -12.20
C ASP A 86 2.69 25.92 -13.34
N LEU A 87 2.04 24.78 -13.54
CA LEU A 87 2.22 23.97 -14.73
C LEU A 87 1.44 24.65 -15.88
N ARG A 88 1.98 25.76 -16.41
CA ARG A 88 1.60 26.28 -17.73
C ARG A 88 2.07 25.27 -18.77
N ILE A 89 1.29 24.20 -18.93
CA ILE A 89 1.52 23.25 -20.00
C ILE A 89 1.15 23.96 -21.29
N VAL A 90 2.16 24.43 -22.01
CA VAL A 90 2.03 24.82 -23.42
C VAL A 90 1.96 23.52 -24.20
N PHE A 91 0.81 22.83 -24.13
CA PHE A 91 0.58 21.69 -25.02
C PHE A 91 0.51 22.25 -26.44
N PRO A 92 1.38 21.81 -27.36
CA PRO A 92 1.26 22.21 -28.75
C PRO A 92 -0.09 21.72 -29.27
N LEU A 93 -0.83 22.60 -29.94
CA LEU A 93 -2.15 22.33 -30.55
C LEU A 93 -2.34 20.92 -31.18
N PRO A 94 -1.35 20.32 -31.89
CA PRO A 94 -1.52 18.97 -32.44
C PRO A 94 -1.83 17.89 -31.39
N THR A 95 -1.33 17.98 -30.16
CA THR A 95 -1.52 16.93 -29.14
C THR A 95 -2.93 16.95 -28.56
N ALA A 96 -3.51 18.13 -28.38
CA ALA A 96 -4.90 18.25 -27.95
C ALA A 96 -5.86 17.71 -29.03
N ALA A 97 -5.57 18.00 -30.30
CA ALA A 97 -6.36 17.52 -31.44
C ALA A 97 -6.32 15.99 -31.57
N SER A 98 -5.18 15.35 -31.36
CA SER A 98 -5.07 13.89 -31.44
C SER A 98 -5.82 13.19 -30.31
N ILE A 99 -5.76 13.72 -29.08
CA ILE A 99 -6.53 13.19 -27.94
C ILE A 99 -8.04 13.34 -28.20
N ALA A 100 -8.49 14.50 -28.66
CA ALA A 100 -9.90 14.72 -29.00
C ALA A 100 -10.36 13.77 -30.13
N LEU A 101 -9.54 13.57 -31.15
CA LEU A 101 -9.84 12.63 -32.25
C LEU A 101 -9.95 11.19 -31.74
N LEU A 102 -9.04 10.77 -30.86
CA LEU A 102 -9.08 9.42 -30.26
C LEU A 102 -10.32 9.21 -29.40
N LEU A 103 -10.78 10.22 -28.66
CA LEU A 103 -12.02 10.14 -27.89
C LEU A 103 -13.25 10.05 -28.80
N ILE A 104 -13.29 10.85 -29.88
CA ILE A 104 -14.39 10.82 -30.86
C ILE A 104 -14.45 9.46 -31.55
N ILE A 105 -13.32 8.97 -32.07
CA ILE A 105 -13.24 7.66 -32.71
C ILE A 105 -13.59 6.55 -31.71
N GLY A 106 -13.03 6.58 -30.50
CA GLY A 106 -13.32 5.60 -29.47
C GLY A 106 -14.81 5.52 -29.13
N SER A 107 -15.47 6.67 -28.96
CA SER A 107 -16.92 6.70 -28.67
C SER A 107 -17.78 6.13 -29.80
N LEU A 108 -17.39 6.32 -31.06
CA LEU A 108 -18.07 5.74 -32.23
C LEU A 108 -17.98 4.21 -32.26
N PHE A 109 -16.91 3.62 -31.74
CA PHE A 109 -16.75 2.16 -31.68
C PHE A 109 -17.36 1.54 -30.40
N VAL A 110 -17.32 2.24 -29.27
CA VAL A 110 -17.81 1.71 -27.98
C VAL A 110 -19.32 1.83 -27.84
N ALA A 111 -19.94 2.90 -28.34
CA ALA A 111 -21.39 3.11 -28.24
C ALA A 111 -22.22 1.98 -28.89
N PRO A 112 -21.99 1.56 -30.15
CA PRO A 112 -22.81 0.50 -30.76
C PRO A 112 -22.64 -0.86 -30.07
N ALA A 113 -21.49 -1.14 -29.46
CA ALA A 113 -21.25 -2.38 -28.73
C ALA A 113 -22.03 -2.45 -27.40
N LEU A 114 -22.22 -1.32 -26.72
CA LEU A 114 -22.97 -1.26 -25.46
C LEU A 114 -24.49 -1.14 -25.66
N PHE A 115 -24.95 -0.51 -26.75
CA PHE A 115 -26.39 -0.27 -26.99
C PHE A 115 -27.11 -1.39 -27.76
N HIS A 116 -26.40 -2.36 -28.36
CA HIS A 116 -27.06 -3.46 -29.09
C HIS A 116 -27.80 -4.45 -28.16
N ASP A 117 -27.42 -4.54 -26.88
CA ASP A 117 -27.96 -5.51 -25.93
C ASP A 117 -29.19 -4.97 -25.14
N SER A 118 -29.59 -3.72 -25.38
CA SER A 118 -30.61 -3.01 -24.57
C SER A 118 -31.82 -2.57 -25.40
N GLN A 119 -32.49 -3.50 -26.07
CA GLN A 119 -33.89 -3.30 -26.51
C GLN A 119 -34.81 -3.96 -25.47
N PRO A 120 -35.32 -3.22 -24.46
CA PRO A 120 -36.31 -3.78 -23.56
C PRO A 120 -37.60 -4.02 -24.34
N ARG A 121 -37.93 -5.29 -24.55
CA ARG A 121 -39.24 -5.75 -25.00
C ARG A 121 -40.26 -5.23 -23.97
N GLN A 122 -40.99 -4.17 -24.29
CA GLN A 122 -42.10 -3.71 -23.45
C GLN A 122 -43.25 -4.71 -23.58
N GLU A 123 -43.20 -5.78 -22.78
CA GLU A 123 -44.36 -6.64 -22.53
C GLU A 123 -45.30 -5.86 -21.60
N PHE A 124 -46.36 -5.28 -22.18
CA PHE A 124 -47.41 -4.63 -21.40
C PHE A 124 -48.18 -5.69 -20.59
N PRO A 125 -48.32 -5.50 -19.26
CA PRO A 125 -49.15 -6.38 -18.44
C PRO A 125 -50.61 -6.38 -18.94
N PRO A 126 -51.31 -7.52 -18.95
CA PRO A 126 -52.68 -7.61 -19.47
C PRO A 126 -53.68 -6.69 -18.74
N ASP A 127 -53.35 -6.28 -17.51
CA ASP A 127 -54.18 -5.39 -16.70
C ASP A 127 -54.19 -3.93 -17.20
N VAL A 128 -53.14 -3.50 -17.93
CA VAL A 128 -53.06 -2.14 -18.49
C VAL A 128 -54.10 -1.92 -19.61
N LEU A 129 -54.46 -2.98 -20.33
CA LEU A 129 -55.51 -2.92 -21.35
C LEU A 129 -56.93 -2.78 -20.76
N GLN A 130 -57.11 -3.02 -19.46
CA GLN A 130 -58.38 -2.84 -18.77
C GLN A 130 -58.58 -1.41 -18.24
N LEU A 131 -57.49 -0.64 -18.11
CA LEU A 131 -57.51 0.76 -17.68
C LEU A 131 -57.79 1.75 -18.83
N VAL A 132 -57.88 1.27 -20.07
CA VAL A 132 -58.23 2.10 -21.23
C VAL A 132 -59.74 2.35 -21.22
N PRO A 133 -60.21 3.61 -21.12
CA PRO A 133 -61.62 3.94 -21.17
C PRO A 133 -62.26 3.45 -22.48
N VAL A 134 -63.45 2.85 -22.39
CA VAL A 134 -64.21 2.30 -23.53
C VAL A 134 -64.48 3.36 -24.62
N GLU A 135 -64.51 4.63 -24.24
CA GLU A 135 -64.65 5.81 -25.12
C GLU A 135 -63.59 5.90 -26.24
N LEU A 136 -62.42 5.27 -26.08
CA LEU A 136 -61.35 5.24 -27.08
C LEU A 136 -61.28 3.91 -27.87
N ARG A 137 -62.20 2.97 -27.62
CA ARG A 137 -62.15 1.60 -28.17
C ARG A 137 -63.00 1.42 -29.44
N THR A 138 -63.75 2.43 -29.88
CA THR A 138 -64.52 2.34 -31.12
C THR A 138 -63.87 3.16 -32.25
N PRO A 139 -63.58 2.53 -33.40
CA PRO A 139 -63.23 3.28 -34.60
C PRO A 139 -64.49 4.04 -35.06
N ARG A 140 -64.36 5.36 -35.19
CA ARG A 140 -65.39 6.17 -35.85
C ARG A 140 -65.49 5.69 -37.31
N PRO A 141 -66.70 5.47 -37.86
CA PRO A 141 -66.90 4.93 -39.21
C PRO A 141 -66.33 5.85 -40.30
#